data_AF-A0A4Z0NH86-F1
#
_entry.id   AF-A0A4Z0NH86-F1
#
_cell.length_a   1.000
_cell.length_b   1.000
_cell.length_c   1.000
_cell.angle_alpha   90.00
_cell.angle_beta   90.00
_cell.angle_gamma   90.00
#
_symmetry.space_group_name_H-M   'P 1'
#
loop_
_entity.id
_entity.type
_entity.pdbx_description
1 polymer ?
#
loop_
_entity_poly.entity_id
_entity_poly.type
_entity_poly.pdbx_seq_one_letter_code
_entity_poly.pdbx_strand_id
1 'polypeptide(L)'
;MKKNLLDWLKHGPFVYTPNHPKPFVISSMALSVVRKLGISSSTPDVSDLISDPFRELVVWPVYPEIAETLGLSGSYNFKLWEGHPLAVNKNIMDLEAYIAGCYESYSKYDRTDFSFSRLKDPRFENIHSISIRSETRSAANPYRNLPPVKFWSRSVANIPMNEVTPTARAKFTIASSESIAAAGSCFAQHISKELENRKLNFVRTDAELPAGVRKDIYDLGSIFSARFGNIYSSRQFLQLLQRAVNETGLNDLIWEDKNGNFLDGFRPRIVDGGFISREELIDDRIRHLAATRKAIRQADVFVFTLGMTEIWRSKTNGWVAPIAPGVVTSASVQEDFEYYNLSVSEVVSDFCEAVALLRDLKPNIKMIITVSPVPLAATYSDAHVLSATTYSKSVLRVAAQHIADSDMNIEYFPSYEIITGSFNRGTYFSDDLREVKDAGVNHVMRVFFDYFYANGNFLYIENQATKLRIFTRT
;
A
#
# COMPACT_ATOMS: atom_id res chain seq x y z
N MET A 1 42.93 -30.46 -13.14
CA MET A 1 42.03 -29.52 -13.84
C MET A 1 40.77 -29.20 -13.03
N LYS A 2 39.94 -30.18 -12.61
CA LYS A 2 38.69 -29.90 -11.86
C LYS A 2 38.86 -29.02 -10.61
N LYS A 3 39.92 -29.22 -9.81
CA LYS A 3 40.20 -28.41 -8.60
C LYS A 3 40.46 -26.93 -8.95
N ASN A 4 41.30 -26.66 -9.94
CA ASN A 4 41.65 -25.28 -10.35
C ASN A 4 40.46 -24.53 -10.97
N LEU A 5 39.55 -25.24 -11.66
CA LEU A 5 38.39 -24.61 -12.30
C LEU A 5 37.44 -23.96 -11.29
N LEU A 6 37.17 -24.64 -10.17
CA LEU A 6 36.33 -24.09 -9.10
C LEU A 6 36.98 -22.86 -8.45
N ASP A 7 38.29 -22.86 -8.31
CA ASP A 7 39.02 -21.71 -7.78
C ASP A 7 39.00 -20.54 -8.77
N TRP A 8 39.12 -20.79 -10.08
CA TRP A 8 39.02 -19.73 -11.08
C TRP A 8 37.64 -19.09 -11.16
N LEU A 9 36.57 -19.88 -11.00
CA LEU A 9 35.19 -19.39 -11.01
C LEU A 9 34.89 -18.39 -9.88
N LYS A 10 35.61 -18.47 -8.75
CA LYS A 10 35.45 -17.52 -7.63
C LYS A 10 35.88 -16.10 -7.99
N HIS A 11 36.75 -15.93 -8.99
CA HIS A 11 37.21 -14.63 -9.48
C HIS A 11 36.32 -14.04 -10.59
N GLY A 12 35.19 -14.69 -10.91
CA GLY A 12 34.31 -14.33 -12.01
C GLY A 12 34.80 -14.84 -13.37
N PRO A 13 34.53 -14.13 -14.49
CA PRO A 13 34.98 -14.56 -15.82
C PRO A 13 36.51 -14.69 -15.85
N PHE A 14 37.01 -15.89 -16.10
CA PHE A 14 38.45 -16.22 -16.01
C PHE A 14 39.16 -16.27 -17.37
N VAL A 15 38.44 -16.03 -18.47
CA VAL A 15 38.97 -15.85 -19.83
C VAL A 15 38.30 -14.64 -20.49
N TYR A 16 38.97 -14.00 -21.45
CA TYR A 16 38.44 -12.90 -22.26
C TYR A 16 37.71 -13.38 -23.52
N THR A 17 38.16 -14.50 -24.08
CA THR A 17 37.57 -15.28 -25.17
C THR A 17 37.87 -16.77 -24.88
N PRO A 18 37.30 -17.75 -25.60
CA PRO A 18 37.53 -19.17 -25.31
C PRO A 18 39.00 -19.61 -25.25
N ASN A 19 39.92 -18.85 -25.85
CA ASN A 19 41.36 -19.14 -25.92
C ASN A 19 42.26 -18.05 -25.29
N HIS A 20 41.70 -17.00 -24.69
CA HIS A 20 42.48 -15.91 -24.07
C HIS A 20 42.30 -15.91 -22.54
N PRO A 21 43.08 -16.71 -21.79
CA PRO A 21 42.98 -16.78 -20.33
C PRO A 21 43.52 -15.52 -19.64
N LYS A 22 42.94 -15.17 -18.49
CA LYS A 22 43.45 -14.09 -17.64
C LYS A 22 44.78 -14.49 -16.95
N PRO A 23 45.61 -13.53 -16.53
CA PRO A 23 46.91 -13.77 -15.89
C PRO A 23 46.87 -14.78 -14.74
N PHE A 24 45.86 -14.71 -13.86
CA PHE A 24 45.75 -15.65 -12.73
C PHE A 24 45.49 -17.10 -13.16
N VAL A 25 44.82 -17.33 -14.29
CA VAL A 25 44.62 -18.68 -14.85
C VAL A 25 45.94 -19.23 -15.36
N ILE A 26 46.69 -18.41 -16.11
CA ILE A 26 48.02 -18.77 -16.62
C ILE A 26 48.97 -19.07 -15.46
N SER A 27 49.04 -18.17 -14.46
CA SER A 27 49.86 -18.32 -13.27
C SER A 27 49.49 -19.61 -12.50
N SER A 28 48.20 -19.84 -12.25
CA SER A 28 47.71 -21.06 -11.62
C SER A 28 48.11 -22.33 -12.38
N MET A 29 48.11 -22.30 -13.72
CA MET A 29 48.58 -23.42 -14.54
C MET A 29 50.10 -23.61 -14.44
N ALA A 30 50.86 -22.52 -14.57
CA ALA A 30 52.32 -22.54 -14.48
C ALA A 30 52.80 -23.05 -13.10
N LEU A 31 52.24 -22.55 -12.00
CA LEU A 31 52.52 -23.02 -10.64
C LEU A 31 52.14 -24.50 -10.44
N SER A 32 51.11 -24.97 -11.13
CA SER A 32 50.76 -26.40 -11.13
C SER A 32 51.81 -27.26 -11.84
N VAL A 33 52.44 -26.75 -12.91
CA VAL A 33 53.55 -27.41 -13.60
C VAL A 33 54.82 -27.39 -12.74
N VAL A 34 55.20 -26.23 -12.20
CA VAL A 34 56.36 -26.06 -11.31
C VAL A 34 56.30 -27.01 -10.12
N ARG A 35 55.14 -27.11 -9.46
CA ARG A 35 54.92 -28.04 -8.34
C ARG A 35 55.06 -29.50 -8.76
N LYS A 36 54.54 -29.88 -9.94
CA LYS A 36 54.67 -31.25 -10.47
C LYS A 36 56.11 -31.61 -10.82
N LEU A 37 56.91 -30.65 -11.25
CA LEU A 37 58.32 -30.83 -11.59
C LEU A 37 59.24 -30.76 -10.36
N GLY A 38 58.72 -30.46 -9.16
CA GLY A 38 59.51 -30.36 -7.93
C GLY A 38 60.48 -29.18 -7.90
N ILE A 39 60.28 -28.17 -8.75
CA ILE A 39 61.25 -27.08 -8.95
C ILE A 39 61.29 -26.11 -7.75
N SER A 40 60.15 -25.85 -7.09
CA SER A 40 60.09 -25.22 -5.76
C SER A 40 58.65 -25.20 -5.24
N SER A 41 58.45 -25.38 -3.93
CA SER A 41 57.16 -25.19 -3.26
C SER A 41 56.86 -23.73 -2.90
N SER A 42 57.83 -22.82 -3.04
CA SER A 42 57.77 -21.44 -2.60
C SER A 42 57.72 -20.42 -3.75
N THR A 43 57.41 -20.84 -4.98
CA THR A 43 57.28 -19.92 -6.11
C THR A 43 56.07 -19.00 -5.88
N PRO A 44 56.26 -17.66 -5.81
CA PRO A 44 55.17 -16.72 -5.59
C PRO A 44 54.24 -16.63 -6.80
N ASP A 45 52.96 -16.35 -6.58
CA ASP A 45 52.02 -15.98 -7.63
C ASP A 45 52.29 -14.53 -8.04
N VAL A 46 52.60 -14.31 -9.31
CA VAL A 46 52.92 -12.99 -9.89
C VAL A 46 51.82 -12.48 -10.83
N SER A 47 50.65 -13.12 -10.84
CA SER A 47 49.57 -12.80 -11.78
C SER A 47 49.11 -11.34 -11.75
N ASP A 48 49.17 -10.68 -10.59
CA ASP A 48 48.83 -9.26 -10.44
C ASP A 48 50.02 -8.31 -10.74
N LEU A 49 51.23 -8.86 -10.95
CA LEU A 49 52.46 -8.08 -11.19
C LEU A 49 52.85 -8.05 -12.68
N ILE A 50 52.23 -8.86 -13.52
CA ILE A 50 52.55 -8.98 -14.94
C ILE A 50 51.55 -8.22 -15.81
N SER A 51 52.03 -7.73 -16.96
CA SER A 51 51.15 -7.17 -17.99
C SER A 51 50.21 -8.23 -18.54
N ASP A 52 48.99 -7.81 -18.91
CA ASP A 52 47.98 -8.68 -19.51
C ASP A 52 47.85 -8.40 -21.02
N PRO A 53 48.62 -9.10 -21.87
CA PRO A 53 48.59 -8.86 -23.32
C PRO A 53 47.25 -9.28 -23.94
N PHE A 54 46.54 -10.23 -23.34
CA PHE A 54 45.26 -10.70 -23.88
C PHE A 54 44.14 -9.69 -23.66
N ARG A 55 44.23 -8.87 -22.60
CA ARG A 55 43.30 -7.78 -22.37
C ARG A 55 43.32 -6.73 -23.48
N GLU A 56 44.44 -6.56 -24.19
CA GLU A 56 44.57 -5.61 -25.29
C GLU A 56 43.97 -6.08 -26.62
N LEU A 57 43.60 -7.35 -26.69
CA LEU A 57 42.90 -7.92 -27.83
C LEU A 57 41.38 -7.81 -27.66
N VAL A 58 40.66 -8.72 -28.31
CA VAL A 58 39.20 -8.82 -28.22
C VAL A 58 38.79 -9.34 -26.84
N VAL A 59 37.79 -8.69 -26.25
CA VAL A 59 37.15 -9.12 -25.00
C VAL A 59 35.66 -9.32 -25.28
N TRP A 60 35.17 -10.53 -25.02
CA TRP A 60 33.75 -10.85 -25.12
C TRP A 60 33.06 -10.61 -23.77
N PRO A 61 31.87 -9.99 -23.75
CA PRO A 61 31.14 -9.85 -22.52
C PRO A 61 30.50 -11.18 -22.11
N VAL A 62 30.18 -11.30 -20.82
CA VAL A 62 29.15 -12.23 -20.37
C VAL A 62 27.81 -11.52 -20.53
N TYR A 63 26.89 -12.12 -21.28
CA TYR A 63 25.57 -11.50 -21.49
C TYR A 63 24.81 -11.38 -20.16
N PRO A 64 24.04 -10.29 -19.94
CA PRO A 64 23.34 -10.03 -18.68
C PRO A 64 22.53 -11.21 -18.15
N GLU A 65 21.84 -11.95 -19.01
CA GLU A 65 20.99 -13.09 -18.66
C GLU A 65 21.81 -14.28 -18.12
N ILE A 66 23.00 -14.49 -18.70
CA ILE A 66 23.95 -15.53 -18.24
C ILE A 66 24.60 -15.06 -16.94
N ALA A 67 24.99 -13.78 -16.88
CA ALA A 67 25.65 -13.19 -15.73
C ALA A 67 24.77 -13.21 -14.48
N GLU A 68 23.48 -12.88 -14.60
CA GLU A 68 22.49 -12.94 -13.51
C GLU A 68 22.41 -14.34 -12.90
N THR A 69 22.32 -15.37 -13.75
CA THR A 69 22.26 -16.78 -13.31
C THR A 69 23.52 -17.20 -12.54
N LEU A 70 24.67 -16.61 -12.87
CA LEU A 70 25.97 -16.94 -12.29
C LEU A 70 26.42 -15.98 -11.18
N GLY A 71 25.62 -14.97 -10.83
CA GLY A 71 25.98 -13.94 -9.84
C GLY A 71 27.14 -13.03 -10.29
N LEU A 72 27.25 -12.78 -11.61
CA LEU A 72 28.30 -11.97 -12.23
C LEU A 72 27.74 -10.66 -12.79
N SER A 73 28.62 -9.70 -13.09
CA SER A 73 28.27 -8.51 -13.86
C SER A 73 28.24 -8.84 -15.36
N GLY A 74 27.12 -8.53 -16.02
CA GLY A 74 26.95 -8.73 -17.45
C GLY A 74 27.03 -7.44 -18.26
N SER A 75 27.25 -7.58 -19.55
CA SER A 75 27.27 -6.46 -20.51
C SER A 75 26.94 -6.95 -21.92
N TYR A 76 26.65 -6.01 -22.80
CA TYR A 76 26.54 -6.22 -24.25
C TYR A 76 27.64 -5.52 -25.04
N ASN A 77 28.69 -5.07 -24.34
CA ASN A 77 29.81 -4.36 -24.93
C ASN A 77 30.97 -5.31 -25.23
N PHE A 78 31.39 -5.33 -26.48
CA PHE A 78 32.54 -6.08 -26.99
C PHE A 78 33.74 -5.13 -27.11
N LYS A 79 34.87 -5.44 -26.48
CA LYS A 79 36.13 -4.71 -26.74
C LYS A 79 36.75 -5.27 -28.02
N LEU A 80 37.17 -4.39 -28.90
CA LEU A 80 37.98 -4.68 -30.07
C LEU A 80 39.44 -4.29 -29.81
N TRP A 81 40.37 -4.89 -30.57
CA TRP A 81 41.75 -4.41 -30.56
C TRP A 81 41.85 -3.02 -31.22
N GLU A 82 42.92 -2.30 -30.93
CA GLU A 82 43.12 -0.96 -31.46
C GLU A 82 43.28 -0.95 -32.98
N GLY A 83 42.53 -0.08 -33.67
CA GLY A 83 42.55 0.01 -35.14
C GLY A 83 41.62 -0.98 -35.87
N HIS A 84 40.72 -1.65 -35.17
CA HIS A 84 39.72 -2.52 -35.79
C HIS A 84 38.78 -1.74 -36.75
N PRO A 85 38.50 -2.23 -37.98
CA PRO A 85 37.66 -1.52 -38.96
C PRO A 85 36.23 -1.20 -38.48
N LEU A 86 35.70 -2.00 -37.56
CA LEU A 86 34.37 -1.85 -36.96
C LEU A 86 34.36 -1.12 -35.60
N ALA A 87 35.50 -0.58 -35.14
CA ALA A 87 35.55 0.11 -33.86
C ALA A 87 34.80 1.46 -33.93
N VAL A 88 33.74 1.60 -33.14
CA VAL A 88 33.09 2.88 -32.88
C VAL A 88 33.55 3.36 -31.50
N ASN A 89 33.95 4.62 -31.37
CA ASN A 89 34.26 5.34 -30.13
C ASN A 89 34.94 4.51 -28.99
N LYS A 90 36.27 4.61 -28.86
CA LYS A 90 37.10 3.91 -27.85
C LYS A 90 37.18 2.37 -27.98
N ASN A 91 37.16 1.84 -29.21
CA ASN A 91 37.32 0.40 -29.49
C ASN A 91 36.27 -0.51 -28.82
N ILE A 92 35.05 -0.01 -28.63
CA ILE A 92 33.94 -0.77 -28.06
C ILE A 92 32.81 -0.86 -29.08
N MET A 93 32.22 -2.03 -29.20
CA MET A 93 31.08 -2.29 -30.07
C MET A 93 29.94 -2.86 -29.23
N ASP A 94 28.71 -2.38 -29.43
CA ASP A 94 27.54 -2.95 -28.79
C ASP A 94 27.06 -4.23 -29.49
N LEU A 95 26.05 -4.90 -28.92
CA LEU A 95 25.52 -6.15 -29.45
C LEU A 95 24.92 -5.99 -30.85
N GLU A 96 24.22 -4.89 -31.13
CA GLU A 96 23.57 -4.67 -32.41
C GLU A 96 24.61 -4.52 -33.52
N ALA A 97 25.63 -3.68 -33.29
CA ALA A 97 26.74 -3.52 -34.21
C ALA A 97 27.56 -4.81 -34.39
N TYR A 98 27.79 -5.59 -33.31
CA TYR A 98 28.46 -6.89 -33.41
C TYR A 98 27.67 -7.87 -34.29
N ILE A 99 26.37 -7.99 -34.07
CA ILE A 99 25.49 -8.87 -34.86
C ILE A 99 25.47 -8.43 -36.33
N ALA A 100 25.31 -7.13 -36.59
CA ALA A 100 25.31 -6.60 -37.95
C ALA A 100 26.63 -6.93 -38.67
N GLY A 101 27.78 -6.72 -38.02
CA GLY A 101 29.10 -7.06 -38.56
C GLY A 101 29.29 -8.56 -38.81
N CYS A 102 28.71 -9.42 -37.96
CA CYS A 102 28.70 -10.86 -38.19
C CYS A 102 27.92 -11.22 -39.46
N TYR A 103 26.69 -10.70 -39.62
CA TYR A 103 25.88 -10.94 -40.82
C TYR A 103 26.53 -10.39 -42.09
N GLU A 104 27.14 -9.21 -42.03
CA GLU A 104 27.92 -8.66 -43.14
C GLU A 104 29.08 -9.59 -43.51
N SER A 105 29.83 -10.08 -42.52
CA SER A 105 30.93 -11.03 -42.75
C SER A 105 30.44 -12.35 -43.36
N TYR A 106 29.30 -12.87 -42.89
CA TYR A 106 28.73 -14.12 -43.38
C TYR A 106 28.09 -13.99 -44.76
N SER A 107 27.63 -12.80 -45.15
CA SER A 107 26.99 -12.55 -46.46
C SER A 107 27.92 -12.81 -47.66
N LYS A 108 29.23 -12.91 -47.42
CA LYS A 108 30.26 -13.20 -48.42
C LYS A 108 30.39 -14.69 -48.78
N TYR A 109 29.67 -15.56 -48.09
CA TYR A 109 29.75 -17.02 -48.22
C TYR A 109 28.37 -17.61 -48.57
N ASP A 110 28.35 -18.73 -49.29
CA ASP A 110 27.11 -19.46 -49.53
C ASP A 110 26.69 -20.22 -48.27
N ARG A 111 25.39 -20.47 -48.09
CA ARG A 111 24.89 -21.24 -46.93
C ARG A 111 25.48 -22.65 -46.88
N THR A 112 25.81 -23.22 -48.04
CA THR A 112 26.43 -24.55 -48.16
C THR A 112 27.88 -24.60 -47.69
N ASP A 113 28.55 -23.44 -47.56
CA ASP A 113 29.92 -23.35 -47.04
C ASP A 113 29.99 -23.59 -45.52
N PHE A 114 28.86 -23.49 -44.81
CA PHE A 114 28.81 -23.65 -43.37
C PHE A 114 28.50 -25.09 -42.96
N SER A 115 29.45 -25.74 -42.27
CA SER A 115 29.24 -27.05 -41.62
C SER A 115 29.03 -26.89 -40.12
N PHE A 116 27.81 -27.14 -39.66
CA PHE A 116 27.44 -27.09 -38.25
C PHE A 116 27.53 -28.46 -37.56
N SER A 117 28.48 -29.30 -37.96
CA SER A 117 28.64 -30.66 -37.42
C SER A 117 28.78 -30.68 -35.89
N ARG A 118 29.39 -29.64 -35.30
CA ARG A 118 29.47 -29.47 -33.84
C ARG A 118 28.11 -29.32 -33.17
N LEU A 119 27.09 -28.75 -33.83
CA LEU A 119 25.72 -28.68 -33.28
C LEU A 119 25.05 -30.07 -33.17
N LYS A 120 25.61 -31.09 -33.84
CA LYS A 120 25.16 -32.48 -33.76
C LYS A 120 25.83 -33.26 -32.62
N ASP A 121 26.79 -32.67 -31.91
CA ASP A 121 27.40 -33.29 -30.74
C ASP A 121 26.36 -33.40 -29.61
N PRO A 122 26.28 -34.52 -28.87
CA PRO A 122 25.30 -34.71 -27.80
C PRO A 122 25.29 -33.59 -26.75
N ARG A 123 26.43 -32.92 -26.54
CA ARG A 123 26.54 -31.77 -25.61
C ARG A 123 25.72 -30.57 -26.05
N PHE A 124 25.39 -30.47 -27.34
CA PHE A 124 24.62 -29.39 -27.95
C PHE A 124 23.25 -29.85 -28.43
N GLU A 125 22.84 -31.09 -28.18
CA GLU A 125 21.53 -31.64 -28.56
C GLU A 125 20.37 -30.80 -27.99
N ASN A 126 20.61 -30.15 -26.84
CA ASN A 126 19.69 -29.22 -26.20
C ASN A 126 20.02 -27.72 -26.45
N ILE A 127 20.98 -27.36 -27.31
CA ILE A 127 21.35 -25.94 -27.49
C ILE A 127 20.19 -25.11 -28.05
N HIS A 128 19.27 -25.73 -28.80
CA HIS A 128 18.05 -25.09 -29.28
C HIS A 128 17.05 -24.77 -28.15
N SER A 129 17.12 -25.44 -27.00
CA SER A 129 16.32 -25.07 -25.82
C SER A 129 16.91 -23.87 -25.07
N ILE A 130 18.17 -23.50 -25.37
CA ILE A 130 18.90 -22.34 -24.82
C ILE A 130 18.83 -21.14 -25.78
N SER A 131 18.95 -21.38 -27.10
CA SER A 131 19.09 -20.35 -28.15
C SER A 131 17.77 -19.81 -28.68
N ILE A 132 16.69 -20.58 -28.59
CA ILE A 132 15.38 -19.98 -28.67
C ILE A 132 15.17 -19.53 -27.23
N ARG A 133 14.83 -18.25 -27.00
CA ARG A 133 13.70 -18.06 -26.09
C ARG A 133 12.59 -18.87 -26.74
N SER A 134 12.57 -20.17 -26.44
CA SER A 134 11.43 -20.80 -25.86
C SER A 134 10.81 -19.63 -25.10
N GLU A 135 9.79 -19.01 -25.70
CA GLU A 135 8.51 -19.01 -25.03
C GLU A 135 8.57 -20.29 -24.26
N THR A 136 9.05 -20.20 -23.01
CA THR A 136 8.95 -21.33 -22.13
C THR A 136 7.53 -21.75 -22.43
N ARG A 137 7.35 -23.01 -22.81
CA ARG A 137 6.25 -23.71 -22.20
C ARG A 137 6.54 -23.55 -20.70
N SER A 138 6.31 -22.33 -20.19
CA SER A 138 6.21 -22.01 -18.80
C SER A 138 5.09 -22.96 -18.51
N ALA A 139 5.37 -24.01 -17.75
CA ALA A 139 4.32 -24.75 -17.09
C ALA A 139 3.31 -23.69 -16.68
N ALA A 140 2.14 -23.67 -17.34
CA ALA A 140 1.35 -22.46 -17.56
C ALA A 140 1.30 -21.69 -16.25
N ASN A 141 2.17 -20.69 -16.09
CA ASN A 141 2.30 -20.14 -14.75
C ASN A 141 1.01 -19.34 -14.58
N PRO A 142 0.31 -19.50 -13.45
CA PRO A 142 -1.05 -18.97 -13.33
C PRO A 142 -1.09 -17.43 -13.40
N TYR A 143 0.08 -16.78 -13.44
CA TYR A 143 0.25 -15.34 -13.50
C TYR A 143 0.51 -14.79 -14.92
N ARG A 144 0.94 -15.59 -15.90
CA ARG A 144 1.48 -15.11 -17.20
C ARG A 144 0.58 -14.13 -17.95
N ASN A 145 -0.74 -14.37 -17.94
CA ASN A 145 -1.73 -13.56 -18.65
C ASN A 145 -2.55 -12.68 -17.71
N LEU A 146 -2.09 -12.48 -16.47
CA LEU A 146 -2.76 -11.59 -15.54
C LEU A 146 -2.52 -10.12 -15.92
N PRO A 147 -3.49 -9.23 -15.64
CA PRO A 147 -3.35 -7.82 -15.94
C PRO A 147 -2.23 -7.17 -15.09
N PRO A 148 -1.60 -6.07 -15.56
CA PRO A 148 -0.51 -5.40 -14.87
C PRO A 148 -0.78 -5.12 -13.40
N VAL A 149 -2.03 -4.76 -13.05
CA VAL A 149 -2.49 -4.47 -11.68
C VAL A 149 -2.15 -5.57 -10.66
N LYS A 150 -1.99 -6.83 -11.10
CA LYS A 150 -1.65 -7.98 -10.24
C LYS A 150 -0.14 -8.17 -10.00
N PHE A 151 0.72 -7.30 -10.52
CA PHE A 151 2.18 -7.41 -10.39
C PHE A 151 2.78 -6.19 -9.67
N TRP A 152 3.47 -6.42 -8.56
CA TRP A 152 4.10 -5.35 -7.77
C TRP A 152 5.00 -4.43 -8.60
N SER A 153 5.84 -5.00 -9.48
CA SER A 153 6.74 -4.21 -10.33
C SER A 153 6.00 -3.30 -11.31
N ARG A 154 4.77 -3.65 -11.71
CA ARG A 154 3.99 -2.92 -12.73
C ARG A 154 2.91 -2.02 -12.13
N SER A 155 2.52 -2.24 -10.88
CA SER A 155 1.48 -1.46 -10.19
C SER A 155 2.02 -0.57 -9.07
N VAL A 156 3.25 -0.83 -8.60
CA VAL A 156 3.80 -0.16 -7.41
C VAL A 156 5.23 0.30 -7.66
N ALA A 157 6.17 -0.60 -7.93
CA ALA A 157 7.60 -0.25 -7.92
C ALA A 157 8.02 0.70 -9.06
N ASN A 158 7.42 0.56 -10.25
CA ASN A 158 7.74 1.37 -11.42
C ASN A 158 6.66 2.42 -11.74
N ILE A 159 5.78 2.73 -10.78
CA ILE A 159 4.71 3.72 -10.91
C ILE A 159 5.08 4.95 -10.07
N PRO A 160 4.91 6.18 -10.59
CA PRO A 160 5.06 7.38 -9.75
C PRO A 160 4.19 7.28 -8.50
N MET A 161 4.74 7.65 -7.35
CA MET A 161 4.09 7.48 -6.05
C MET A 161 2.66 8.08 -5.99
N ASN A 162 2.43 9.22 -6.63
CA ASN A 162 1.13 9.89 -6.70
C ASN A 162 0.15 9.25 -7.70
N GLU A 163 0.60 8.28 -8.50
CA GLU A 163 -0.18 7.54 -9.49
C GLU A 163 -0.52 6.10 -9.05
N VAL A 164 0.02 5.62 -7.91
CA VAL A 164 -0.26 4.26 -7.40
C VAL A 164 -1.73 4.13 -6.98
N THR A 165 -2.50 3.31 -7.70
CA THR A 165 -3.92 3.05 -7.41
C THR A 165 -4.16 1.59 -6.99
N PRO A 166 -4.22 1.27 -5.68
CA PRO A 166 -4.38 -0.10 -5.19
C PRO A 166 -5.83 -0.61 -5.27
N THR A 167 -6.57 -0.23 -6.31
CA THR A 167 -7.99 -0.54 -6.51
C THR A 167 -8.18 -1.41 -7.76
N ALA A 168 -9.21 -2.27 -7.74
CA ALA A 168 -9.60 -3.09 -8.88
C ALA A 168 -10.84 -2.50 -9.58
N ARG A 169 -11.86 -3.31 -9.88
CA ARG A 169 -13.19 -2.84 -10.30
C ARG A 169 -14.08 -2.76 -9.05
N ALA A 170 -14.79 -1.66 -8.87
CA ALA A 170 -15.74 -1.51 -7.75
C ALA A 170 -16.98 -2.39 -7.97
N LYS A 171 -17.54 -2.95 -6.90
CA LYS A 171 -18.81 -3.67 -6.89
C LYS A 171 -19.97 -2.79 -7.32
N PHE A 172 -19.88 -1.50 -7.00
CA PHE A 172 -20.87 -0.49 -7.39
C PHE A 172 -20.18 0.85 -7.67
N THR A 173 -20.86 1.69 -8.44
CA THR A 173 -20.53 3.11 -8.62
C THR A 173 -21.46 3.99 -7.81
N ILE A 174 -21.09 5.26 -7.64
CA ILE A 174 -21.91 6.29 -7.01
C ILE A 174 -22.35 7.26 -8.10
N ALA A 175 -23.66 7.41 -8.29
CA ALA A 175 -24.20 8.44 -9.19
C ALA A 175 -24.09 9.82 -8.53
N SER A 176 -23.95 10.87 -9.34
CA SER A 176 -23.86 12.25 -8.83
C SER A 176 -25.13 12.70 -8.07
N SER A 177 -26.26 12.03 -8.30
CA SER A 177 -27.52 12.27 -7.59
C SER A 177 -27.62 11.55 -6.24
N GLU A 178 -26.80 10.53 -5.99
CA GLU A 178 -26.86 9.74 -4.76
C GLU A 178 -26.31 10.51 -3.58
N SER A 179 -27.00 10.41 -2.45
CA SER A 179 -26.61 11.12 -1.22
C SER A 179 -25.64 10.28 -0.39
N ILE A 180 -24.60 10.92 0.16
CA ILE A 180 -23.56 10.25 0.95
C ILE A 180 -23.61 10.72 2.39
N ALA A 181 -23.68 9.76 3.32
CA ALA A 181 -23.34 10.00 4.73
C ALA A 181 -21.96 9.41 5.05
N ALA A 182 -21.26 10.01 6.01
CA ALA A 182 -19.96 9.50 6.45
C ALA A 182 -19.81 9.58 7.98
N ALA A 183 -19.13 8.57 8.53
CA ALA A 183 -18.79 8.47 9.94
C ALA A 183 -17.48 7.69 10.13
N GLY A 184 -16.88 7.78 11.32
CA GLY A 184 -15.72 6.98 11.70
C GLY A 184 -14.63 7.78 12.39
N SER A 185 -13.39 7.32 12.25
CA SER A 185 -12.21 7.95 12.85
C SER A 185 -11.92 9.37 12.32
N CYS A 186 -10.92 10.06 12.86
CA CYS A 186 -10.47 11.36 12.37
C CYS A 186 -10.25 11.42 10.85
N PHE A 187 -9.78 10.32 10.24
CA PHE A 187 -9.54 10.29 8.79
C PHE A 187 -10.82 10.44 7.96
N ALA A 188 -11.98 10.01 8.48
CA ALA A 188 -13.26 10.18 7.81
C ALA A 188 -13.64 11.66 7.61
N GLN A 189 -13.11 12.56 8.45
CA GLN A 189 -13.33 14.00 8.33
C GLN A 189 -12.79 14.56 7.02
N HIS A 190 -11.65 14.05 6.53
CA HIS A 190 -11.10 14.44 5.24
C HIS A 190 -12.01 14.02 4.09
N ILE A 191 -12.59 12.83 4.16
CA ILE A 191 -13.55 12.33 3.16
C ILE A 191 -14.79 13.22 3.15
N SER A 192 -15.38 13.50 4.31
CA SER A 192 -16.55 14.40 4.44
C SER A 192 -16.26 15.79 3.86
N LYS A 193 -15.16 16.42 4.27
CA LYS A 193 -14.75 17.74 3.78
C LYS A 193 -14.58 17.78 2.27
N GLU A 194 -13.98 16.74 1.69
CA GLU A 194 -13.74 16.68 0.24
C GLU A 194 -14.99 16.39 -0.58
N LEU A 195 -15.95 15.64 -0.03
CA LEU A 195 -17.28 15.48 -0.64
C LEU A 195 -18.04 16.83 -0.66
N GLU A 196 -17.96 17.61 0.42
CA GLU A 196 -18.58 18.93 0.50
C GLU A 196 -17.91 19.95 -0.43
N ASN A 197 -16.57 20.00 -0.45
CA ASN A 197 -15.80 20.88 -1.34
C ASN A 197 -16.15 20.67 -2.81
N ARG A 198 -16.48 19.43 -3.20
CA ARG A 198 -16.86 19.04 -4.55
C ARG A 198 -18.35 19.21 -4.84
N LYS A 199 -19.12 19.76 -3.91
CA LYS A 199 -20.58 20.00 -4.03
C LYS A 199 -21.37 18.74 -4.37
N LEU A 200 -20.92 17.59 -3.86
CA LEU A 200 -21.68 16.35 -3.93
C LEU A 200 -22.79 16.38 -2.87
N ASN A 201 -23.78 15.48 -3.00
CA ASN A 201 -24.93 15.39 -2.11
C ASN A 201 -24.53 14.79 -0.73
N PHE A 202 -23.69 15.51 0.02
CA PHE A 202 -23.32 15.11 1.37
C PHE A 202 -24.48 15.36 2.34
N VAL A 203 -24.85 14.33 3.09
CA VAL A 203 -25.95 14.38 4.06
C VAL A 203 -25.45 15.05 5.34
N ARG A 204 -26.08 16.18 5.69
CA ARG A 204 -25.90 16.86 6.98
C ARG A 204 -27.27 17.14 7.61
N THR A 205 -27.55 16.50 8.74
CA THR A 205 -28.87 16.56 9.41
C THR A 205 -28.85 17.29 10.74
N ASP A 206 -27.67 17.72 11.20
CA ASP A 206 -27.39 18.48 12.42
C ASP A 206 -27.20 19.99 12.16
N ALA A 207 -27.59 20.49 10.97
CA ALA A 207 -27.34 21.87 10.54
C ALA A 207 -28.09 22.95 11.34
N GLU A 208 -29.15 22.60 12.08
CA GLU A 208 -29.90 23.54 12.93
C GLU A 208 -29.50 23.34 14.40
N LEU A 209 -28.57 24.18 14.87
CA LEU A 209 -28.32 24.33 16.31
C LEU A 209 -29.55 24.98 16.97
N PRO A 210 -29.89 24.63 18.24
CA PRO A 210 -30.95 25.33 18.97
C PRO A 210 -30.70 26.84 19.02
N ALA A 211 -31.78 27.63 18.97
CA ALA A 211 -31.68 29.09 19.05
C ALA A 211 -30.95 29.52 20.34
N GLY A 212 -29.94 30.39 20.19
CA GLY A 212 -29.14 30.90 21.32
C GLY A 212 -27.84 30.13 21.61
N VAL A 213 -27.60 29.01 20.93
CA VAL A 213 -26.37 28.22 21.09
C VAL A 213 -25.20 28.83 20.31
N ARG A 214 -24.11 29.14 21.02
CA ARG A 214 -22.85 29.69 20.49
C ARG A 214 -22.19 28.70 19.54
N LYS A 215 -22.10 29.07 18.25
CA LYS A 215 -21.58 28.21 17.16
C LYS A 215 -20.12 27.80 17.37
N ASP A 216 -19.32 28.64 18.02
CA ASP A 216 -17.91 28.42 18.37
C ASP A 216 -17.70 27.30 19.41
N ILE A 217 -18.68 27.04 20.28
CA ILE A 217 -18.58 26.03 21.35
C ILE A 217 -19.00 24.63 20.86
N TYR A 218 -19.81 24.57 19.79
CA TYR A 218 -20.46 23.34 19.28
C TYR A 218 -19.82 22.77 17.99
N ASP A 219 -18.77 23.40 17.47
CA ASP A 219 -18.25 23.17 16.11
C ASP A 219 -17.35 21.93 15.94
N LEU A 220 -16.94 21.26 17.02
CA LEU A 220 -16.13 20.02 16.89
C LEU A 220 -16.94 18.82 16.36
N GLY A 221 -18.27 18.89 16.45
CA GLY A 221 -19.17 17.83 16.02
C GLY A 221 -19.69 17.94 14.59
N SER A 222 -19.65 19.13 14.00
CA SER A 222 -20.32 19.49 12.73
C SER A 222 -19.66 18.86 11.49
N ILE A 223 -18.57 18.11 11.64
CA ILE A 223 -17.77 17.56 10.54
C ILE A 223 -18.42 16.29 9.92
N PHE A 224 -19.33 15.62 10.66
CA PHE A 224 -20.00 14.40 10.21
C PHE A 224 -21.51 14.61 9.98
N SER A 225 -22.18 13.60 9.40
CA SER A 225 -23.57 13.73 8.94
C SER A 225 -24.62 14.05 10.00
N ALA A 226 -24.37 13.75 11.28
CA ALA A 226 -25.33 14.01 12.35
C ALA A 226 -24.67 14.27 13.73
N ARG A 227 -23.55 14.98 13.80
CA ARG A 227 -22.90 15.34 15.08
C ARG A 227 -22.50 14.17 16.00
N PHE A 228 -22.05 13.07 15.41
CA PHE A 228 -21.61 11.87 16.15
C PHE A 228 -20.30 12.06 16.92
N GLY A 229 -19.48 13.03 16.53
CA GLY A 229 -18.06 13.01 16.88
C GLY A 229 -17.33 11.85 16.21
N ASN A 230 -16.06 11.63 16.60
CA ASN A 230 -15.29 10.52 16.07
C ASN A 230 -15.78 9.18 16.63
N ILE A 231 -15.97 8.21 15.74
CA ILE A 231 -16.31 6.83 16.07
C ILE A 231 -15.10 5.97 15.69
N TYR A 232 -14.39 5.43 16.68
CA TYR A 232 -13.14 4.75 16.41
C TYR A 232 -13.30 3.23 16.23
N SER A 233 -14.25 2.61 16.92
CA SER A 233 -14.43 1.15 16.90
C SER A 233 -15.78 0.71 16.32
N SER A 234 -15.85 -0.54 15.85
CA SER A 234 -17.10 -1.18 15.42
C SER A 234 -18.15 -1.20 16.53
N ARG A 235 -17.72 -1.44 17.78
CA ARG A 235 -18.62 -1.49 18.95
C ARG A 235 -19.28 -0.15 19.22
N GLN A 236 -18.55 0.95 19.10
CA GLN A 236 -19.13 2.30 19.22
C GLN A 236 -20.15 2.57 18.12
N PHE A 237 -19.85 2.14 16.87
CA PHE A 237 -20.76 2.31 15.76
C PHE A 237 -22.05 1.51 15.95
N LEU A 238 -21.95 0.24 16.33
CA LEU A 238 -23.09 -0.60 16.67
C LEU A 238 -23.93 0.03 17.79
N GLN A 239 -23.30 0.44 18.89
CA GLN A 239 -24.01 1.03 20.03
C GLN A 239 -24.67 2.37 19.69
N LEU A 240 -24.06 3.19 18.84
CA LEU A 240 -24.71 4.39 18.32
C LEU A 240 -26.00 4.05 17.55
N LEU A 241 -25.95 3.06 16.65
CA LEU A 241 -27.12 2.65 15.88
C LEU A 241 -28.20 2.01 16.76
N GLN A 242 -27.82 1.17 17.73
CA GLN A 242 -28.76 0.60 18.70
C GLN A 242 -29.47 1.70 19.50
N ARG A 243 -28.73 2.70 19.98
CA ARG A 243 -29.31 3.85 20.68
C ARG A 243 -30.21 4.68 19.76
N ALA A 244 -29.80 4.87 18.50
CA ALA A 244 -30.58 5.62 17.54
C ALA A 244 -31.88 4.90 17.15
N VAL A 245 -31.87 3.58 16.94
CA VAL A 245 -33.03 2.80 16.51
C VAL A 245 -33.97 2.48 17.69
N ASN A 246 -33.42 2.09 18.84
CA ASN A 246 -34.21 1.64 19.99
C ASN A 246 -34.53 2.76 20.99
N GLU A 247 -33.99 3.97 20.77
CA GLU A 247 -34.17 5.13 21.64
C GLU A 247 -33.74 4.88 23.10
N THR A 248 -32.66 4.10 23.29
CA THR A 248 -32.08 3.75 24.59
C THR A 248 -30.81 4.55 24.90
N GLY A 249 -30.28 4.43 26.12
CA GLY A 249 -28.98 5.01 26.47
C GLY A 249 -28.99 6.53 26.67
N LEU A 250 -30.15 7.13 26.96
CA LEU A 250 -30.27 8.58 27.20
C LEU A 250 -29.65 9.01 28.53
N ASN A 251 -29.72 8.16 29.55
CA ASN A 251 -29.21 8.42 30.90
C ASN A 251 -27.85 7.79 31.20
N ASP A 252 -27.32 6.99 30.26
CA ASP A 252 -26.06 6.26 30.43
C ASP A 252 -24.85 7.10 30.06
N LEU A 253 -23.68 6.77 30.62
CA LEU A 253 -22.41 7.45 30.35
C LEU A 253 -22.52 8.98 30.41
N ILE A 254 -23.18 9.50 31.44
CA ILE A 254 -23.15 10.93 31.76
C ILE A 254 -22.09 11.10 32.84
N TRP A 255 -21.10 11.94 32.58
CA TRP A 255 -20.01 12.21 33.51
C TRP A 255 -20.05 13.66 33.95
N GLU A 256 -19.46 13.93 35.11
CA GLU A 256 -19.28 15.29 35.62
C GLU A 256 -17.79 15.64 35.57
N ASP A 257 -17.47 16.82 35.03
CA ASP A 257 -16.11 17.34 35.06
C ASP A 257 -15.81 18.00 36.41
N LYS A 258 -14.56 18.42 36.61
CA LYS A 258 -14.12 19.08 37.86
C LYS A 258 -14.82 20.42 38.16
N ASN A 259 -15.49 21.01 37.17
CA ASN A 259 -16.17 22.30 37.29
C ASN A 259 -17.69 22.13 37.50
N GLY A 260 -18.19 20.91 37.59
CA GLY A 260 -19.62 20.61 37.71
C GLY A 260 -20.39 20.60 36.38
N ASN A 261 -19.69 20.66 35.25
CA ASN A 261 -20.30 20.54 33.93
C ASN A 261 -20.50 19.07 33.56
N PHE A 262 -21.51 18.79 32.74
CA PHE A 262 -21.87 17.44 32.32
C PHE A 262 -21.24 17.10 30.97
N LEU A 263 -20.59 15.94 30.87
CA LEU A 263 -19.96 15.43 29.66
C LEU A 263 -20.76 14.24 29.10
N ASP A 264 -21.01 14.26 27.80
CA ASP A 264 -21.57 13.11 27.09
C ASP A 264 -20.47 12.07 26.88
N GLY A 265 -20.44 11.00 27.69
CA GLY A 265 -19.42 9.96 27.60
C GLY A 265 -19.43 9.16 26.29
N PHE A 266 -20.51 9.22 25.50
CA PHE A 266 -20.50 8.69 24.13
C PHE A 266 -19.82 9.64 23.14
N ARG A 267 -19.82 10.95 23.43
CA ARG A 267 -19.30 12.03 22.58
C ARG A 267 -18.55 13.09 23.42
N PRO A 268 -17.46 12.74 24.11
CA PRO A 268 -16.92 13.55 25.22
C PRO A 268 -16.25 14.86 24.79
N ARG A 269 -16.06 15.08 23.48
CA ARG A 269 -15.48 16.31 22.91
C ARG A 269 -16.47 17.09 22.04
N ILE A 270 -17.77 16.83 22.19
CA ILE A 270 -18.80 17.38 21.30
C ILE A 270 -19.23 18.81 21.63
N VAL A 271 -19.04 19.21 22.89
CA VAL A 271 -19.25 20.55 23.42
C VAL A 271 -18.03 20.89 24.25
N ASP A 272 -17.32 21.97 23.90
CA ASP A 272 -16.18 22.43 24.67
C ASP A 272 -16.65 22.92 26.05
N GLY A 273 -15.99 22.47 27.12
CA GLY A 273 -16.41 22.75 28.49
C GLY A 273 -17.63 21.97 29.00
N GLY A 274 -18.28 21.15 28.18
CA GLY A 274 -19.44 20.34 28.57
C GLY A 274 -20.78 21.09 28.61
N PHE A 275 -21.83 20.37 29.00
CA PHE A 275 -23.20 20.86 29.16
C PHE A 275 -23.42 21.44 30.55
N ILE A 276 -24.24 22.48 30.69
CA ILE A 276 -24.47 23.15 31.97
C ILE A 276 -25.45 22.40 32.87
N SER A 277 -26.22 21.45 32.32
CA SER A 277 -27.09 20.56 33.08
C SER A 277 -27.24 19.19 32.42
N ARG A 278 -27.69 18.22 33.23
CA ARG A 278 -28.03 16.86 32.76
C ARG A 278 -29.15 16.90 31.72
N GLU A 279 -30.14 17.75 31.93
CA GLU A 279 -31.30 17.91 31.05
C GLU A 279 -30.85 18.43 29.67
N GLU A 280 -29.95 19.43 29.62
CA GLU A 280 -29.42 19.97 28.38
C GLU A 280 -28.69 18.89 27.56
N LEU A 281 -27.89 18.06 28.24
CA LEU A 281 -27.17 16.94 27.63
C LEU A 281 -28.15 15.90 27.06
N ILE A 282 -29.19 15.52 27.83
CA ILE A 282 -30.22 14.57 27.39
C ILE A 282 -30.97 15.12 26.16
N ASP A 283 -31.32 16.40 26.18
CA ASP A 283 -31.98 17.08 25.07
C ASP A 283 -31.10 17.09 23.81
N ASP A 284 -29.79 17.31 23.94
CA ASP A 284 -28.84 17.19 22.83
C ASP A 284 -28.76 15.76 22.30
N ARG A 285 -28.76 14.75 23.18
CA ARG A 285 -28.79 13.33 22.76
C ARG A 285 -30.06 12.99 21.99
N ILE A 286 -31.23 13.44 22.43
CA ILE A 286 -32.50 13.20 21.72
C ILE A 286 -32.43 13.76 20.30
N ARG A 287 -32.00 15.02 20.15
CA ARG A 287 -31.80 15.67 18.84
C ARG A 287 -30.78 14.92 18.00
N HIS A 288 -29.65 14.56 18.57
CA HIS A 288 -28.58 13.85 17.91
C HIS A 288 -29.02 12.48 17.37
N LEU A 289 -29.70 11.67 18.18
CA LEU A 289 -30.18 10.35 17.78
C LEU A 289 -31.29 10.45 16.72
N ALA A 290 -32.15 11.48 16.79
CA ALA A 290 -33.10 11.77 15.72
C ALA A 290 -32.40 12.18 14.41
N ALA A 291 -31.39 13.05 14.48
CA ALA A 291 -30.57 13.46 13.33
C ALA A 291 -29.82 12.26 12.72
N THR A 292 -29.36 11.32 13.57
CA THR A 292 -28.73 10.05 13.16
C THR A 292 -29.68 9.23 12.30
N ARG A 293 -30.89 8.98 12.79
CA ARG A 293 -31.93 8.26 12.04
C ARG A 293 -32.23 8.96 10.71
N LYS A 294 -32.35 10.29 10.73
CA LYS A 294 -32.59 11.10 9.52
C LYS A 294 -31.45 10.96 8.51
N ALA A 295 -30.19 11.00 8.94
CA ALA A 295 -29.04 10.88 8.06
C ALA A 295 -28.99 9.52 7.36
N ILE A 296 -29.26 8.44 8.10
CA ILE A 296 -29.30 7.08 7.55
C ILE A 296 -30.42 6.93 6.52
N ARG A 297 -31.61 7.46 6.80
CA ARG A 297 -32.75 7.42 5.85
C ARG A 297 -32.47 8.20 4.56
N GLN A 298 -31.71 9.29 4.64
CA GLN A 298 -31.38 10.15 3.51
C GLN A 298 -30.20 9.63 2.68
N ALA A 299 -29.29 8.87 3.28
CA ALA A 299 -28.12 8.34 2.58
C ALA A 299 -28.48 7.21 1.62
N ASP A 300 -27.91 7.25 0.42
CA ASP A 300 -27.87 6.12 -0.51
C ASP A 300 -26.56 5.34 -0.36
N VAL A 301 -25.48 6.05 0.04
CA VAL A 301 -24.17 5.49 0.36
C VAL A 301 -23.75 5.93 1.76
N PHE A 302 -23.26 4.99 2.57
CA PHE A 302 -22.69 5.25 3.88
C PHE A 302 -21.20 4.89 3.90
N VAL A 303 -20.33 5.87 4.12
CA VAL A 303 -18.88 5.65 4.26
C VAL A 303 -18.54 5.51 5.74
N PHE A 304 -17.90 4.40 6.11
CA PHE A 304 -17.41 4.18 7.47
C PHE A 304 -15.91 3.91 7.51
N THR A 305 -15.18 4.69 8.33
CA THR A 305 -13.73 4.52 8.53
C THR A 305 -13.41 3.93 9.90
N LEU A 306 -12.96 2.67 9.92
CA LEU A 306 -12.52 1.95 11.12
C LEU A 306 -11.22 2.56 11.69
N GLY A 307 -11.23 2.91 12.97
CA GLY A 307 -10.13 3.62 13.63
C GLY A 307 -9.22 2.73 14.47
N MET A 308 -9.78 2.00 15.44
CA MET A 308 -9.03 1.20 16.42
C MET A 308 -9.87 0.04 16.97
N THR A 309 -9.18 -0.92 17.57
CA THR A 309 -9.76 -2.11 18.23
C THR A 309 -9.78 -2.00 19.76
N GLU A 310 -8.93 -1.15 20.33
CA GLU A 310 -8.90 -0.87 21.76
C GLU A 310 -10.10 0.00 22.15
N ILE A 311 -10.84 -0.44 23.17
CA ILE A 311 -12.03 0.22 23.67
C ILE A 311 -12.03 0.25 25.21
N TRP A 312 -12.81 1.18 25.75
CA TRP A 312 -13.11 1.27 27.18
C TRP A 312 -14.55 0.85 27.39
N ARG A 313 -14.74 -0.32 27.98
CA ARG A 313 -16.06 -0.92 28.20
C ARG A 313 -16.48 -0.72 29.66
N SER A 314 -17.67 -0.17 29.87
CA SER A 314 -18.29 -0.10 31.18
C SER A 314 -18.54 -1.50 31.72
N LYS A 315 -18.07 -1.78 32.94
CA LYS A 315 -18.24 -3.08 33.61
C LYS A 315 -19.70 -3.35 34.01
N THR A 316 -20.52 -2.31 34.10
CA THR A 316 -21.90 -2.41 34.62
C THR A 316 -22.92 -2.71 33.53
N ASN A 317 -22.78 -2.09 32.35
CA ASN A 317 -23.78 -2.15 31.28
C ASN A 317 -23.17 -2.41 29.89
N GLY A 318 -21.85 -2.54 29.77
CA GLY A 318 -21.18 -2.86 28.51
C GLY A 318 -21.11 -1.71 27.50
N TRP A 319 -21.57 -0.50 27.85
CA TRP A 319 -21.40 0.67 26.98
C TRP A 319 -19.93 1.00 26.78
N VAL A 320 -19.60 1.44 25.57
CA VAL A 320 -18.24 1.78 25.18
C VAL A 320 -18.05 3.28 25.08
N ALA A 321 -17.00 3.77 25.73
CA ALA A 321 -16.53 5.13 25.57
C ALA A 321 -15.48 5.24 24.43
N PRO A 322 -15.45 6.36 23.68
CA PRO A 322 -14.48 6.62 22.62
C PRO A 322 -13.07 6.89 23.11
N ILE A 323 -12.92 7.25 24.38
CA ILE A 323 -11.66 7.51 25.06
C ILE A 323 -11.74 6.97 26.48
N ALA A 324 -10.58 6.74 27.09
CA ALA A 324 -10.52 6.38 28.51
C ALA A 324 -11.21 7.48 29.32
N PRO A 325 -12.18 7.17 30.19
CA PRO A 325 -12.87 8.17 31.00
C PRO A 325 -11.89 9.09 31.73
N GLY A 326 -10.86 8.54 32.39
CA GLY A 326 -9.88 9.33 33.17
C GLY A 326 -9.04 10.34 32.38
N VAL A 327 -9.15 10.37 31.04
CA VAL A 327 -8.53 11.41 30.19
C VAL A 327 -9.35 12.70 30.18
N VAL A 328 -10.68 12.59 30.34
CA VAL A 328 -11.62 13.72 30.28
C VAL A 328 -12.46 13.87 31.54
N THR A 329 -12.45 12.87 32.43
CA THR A 329 -13.15 12.84 33.72
C THR A 329 -12.18 12.62 34.88
N SER A 330 -12.71 12.49 36.11
CA SER A 330 -11.93 12.10 37.28
C SER A 330 -11.42 10.65 37.19
N ALA A 331 -10.34 10.37 37.90
CA ALA A 331 -9.75 9.03 37.99
C ALA A 331 -10.69 7.98 38.60
N SER A 332 -11.67 8.37 39.42
CA SER A 332 -12.63 7.41 40.01
C SER A 332 -13.59 6.81 38.98
N VAL A 333 -13.99 7.58 37.96
CA VAL A 333 -14.86 7.08 36.87
C VAL A 333 -14.14 6.02 36.03
N GLN A 334 -12.81 6.07 35.98
CA GLN A 334 -12.00 5.08 35.26
C GLN A 334 -12.14 3.66 35.85
N GLU A 335 -12.39 3.53 37.16
CA GLU A 335 -12.48 2.23 37.85
C GLU A 335 -13.70 1.41 37.40
N ASP A 336 -14.76 2.07 36.92
CA ASP A 336 -15.97 1.46 36.39
C ASP A 336 -15.79 0.90 34.97
N PHE A 337 -14.64 1.13 34.36
CA PHE A 337 -14.33 0.71 33.01
C PHE A 337 -13.21 -0.32 32.98
N GLU A 338 -13.26 -1.17 31.97
CA GLU A 338 -12.19 -2.09 31.63
C GLU A 338 -11.67 -1.80 30.22
N TYR A 339 -10.36 -1.97 30.07
CA TYR A 339 -9.74 -2.06 28.76
C TYR A 339 -10.18 -3.34 28.08
N TYR A 340 -10.57 -3.24 26.81
CA TYR A 340 -10.88 -4.40 25.98
C TYR A 340 -10.37 -4.18 24.57
N ASN A 341 -9.81 -5.23 23.95
CA ASN A 341 -9.28 -5.16 22.59
C ASN A 341 -10.05 -6.12 21.70
N LEU A 342 -10.81 -5.58 20.75
CA LEU A 342 -11.71 -6.35 19.89
C LEU A 342 -10.92 -7.28 18.95
N SER A 343 -11.36 -8.54 18.88
CA SER A 343 -10.90 -9.52 17.89
C SER A 343 -11.52 -9.29 16.51
N VAL A 344 -10.96 -9.93 15.48
CA VAL A 344 -11.53 -9.89 14.11
C VAL A 344 -13.00 -10.33 14.11
N SER A 345 -13.33 -11.44 14.78
CA SER A 345 -14.71 -11.97 14.84
C SER A 345 -15.68 -11.00 15.51
N GLU A 346 -15.24 -10.28 16.55
CA GLU A 346 -16.09 -9.29 17.22
C GLU A 346 -16.27 -8.06 16.34
N VAL A 347 -15.24 -7.58 15.65
CA VAL A 347 -15.37 -6.47 14.71
C VAL A 347 -16.34 -6.82 13.58
N VAL A 348 -16.24 -8.04 13.03
CA VAL A 348 -17.18 -8.54 12.01
C VAL A 348 -18.60 -8.62 12.56
N SER A 349 -18.80 -9.25 13.73
CA SER A 349 -20.13 -9.38 14.35
C SER A 349 -20.77 -8.02 14.60
N ASP A 350 -20.02 -7.11 15.23
CA ASP A 350 -20.47 -5.76 15.53
C ASP A 350 -20.93 -5.04 14.26
N PHE A 351 -20.15 -5.17 13.18
CA PHE A 351 -20.44 -4.50 11.93
C PHE A 351 -21.63 -5.12 11.19
N CYS A 352 -21.77 -6.45 11.20
CA CYS A 352 -22.93 -7.12 10.61
C CYS A 352 -24.24 -6.72 11.31
N GLU A 353 -24.23 -6.64 12.64
CA GLU A 353 -25.37 -6.14 13.42
C GLU A 353 -25.65 -4.65 13.11
N ALA A 354 -24.60 -3.83 12.99
CA ALA A 354 -24.73 -2.43 12.60
C ALA A 354 -25.36 -2.29 11.20
N VAL A 355 -24.94 -3.12 10.23
CA VAL A 355 -25.51 -3.16 8.87
C VAL A 355 -26.99 -3.54 8.90
N ALA A 356 -27.37 -4.51 9.74
CA ALA A 356 -28.79 -4.88 9.89
C ALA A 356 -29.63 -3.68 10.37
N LEU A 357 -29.17 -2.96 11.41
CA LEU A 357 -29.84 -1.77 11.93
C LEU A 357 -29.90 -0.63 10.89
N LEU A 358 -28.84 -0.45 10.09
CA LEU A 358 -28.86 0.51 8.98
C LEU A 358 -29.93 0.15 7.95
N ARG A 359 -30.05 -1.13 7.61
CA ARG A 359 -31.00 -1.64 6.61
C ARG A 359 -32.44 -1.60 7.07
N ASP A 360 -32.69 -1.73 8.37
CA ASP A 360 -34.02 -1.48 8.94
C ASP A 360 -34.50 -0.05 8.69
N LEU A 361 -33.56 0.92 8.61
CA LEU A 361 -33.86 2.31 8.30
C LEU A 361 -33.82 2.61 6.79
N LYS A 362 -32.93 1.96 6.04
CA LYS A 362 -32.71 2.14 4.59
C LYS A 362 -32.29 0.79 3.95
N PRO A 363 -33.24 -0.01 3.44
CA PRO A 363 -32.98 -1.38 2.99
C PRO A 363 -31.89 -1.56 1.92
N ASN A 364 -31.74 -0.58 1.02
CA ASN A 364 -30.82 -0.65 -0.12
C ASN A 364 -29.55 0.21 0.07
N ILE A 365 -29.20 0.56 1.31
CA ILE A 365 -28.01 1.38 1.57
C ILE A 365 -26.74 0.65 1.10
N LYS A 366 -25.94 1.35 0.29
CA LYS A 366 -24.59 0.90 -0.08
C LYS A 366 -23.61 1.34 0.99
N MET A 367 -22.59 0.54 1.27
CA MET A 367 -21.56 0.91 2.24
C MET A 367 -20.17 0.87 1.64
N ILE A 368 -19.37 1.86 2.01
CA ILE A 368 -17.93 1.86 1.75
C ILE A 368 -17.24 1.77 3.10
N ILE A 369 -16.48 0.71 3.33
CA ILE A 369 -15.70 0.51 4.54
C ILE A 369 -14.24 0.78 4.21
N THR A 370 -13.56 1.51 5.09
CA THR A 370 -12.11 1.71 4.98
C THR A 370 -11.45 1.68 6.35
N VAL A 371 -10.13 1.49 6.38
CA VAL A 371 -9.33 1.51 7.62
C VAL A 371 -8.57 2.82 7.68
N SER A 372 -8.59 3.46 8.84
CA SER A 372 -7.87 4.70 9.09
C SER A 372 -6.35 4.45 9.05
N PRO A 373 -5.57 5.24 8.31
CA PRO A 373 -4.11 5.15 8.32
C PRO A 373 -3.47 5.72 9.58
N VAL A 374 -4.21 6.50 10.38
CA VAL A 374 -3.68 7.21 11.55
C VAL A 374 -3.31 6.20 12.65
N PRO A 375 -2.03 6.14 13.07
CA PRO A 375 -1.58 5.33 14.21
C PRO A 375 -2.29 5.65 15.53
N LEU A 376 -2.26 4.70 16.48
CA LEU A 376 -2.75 4.95 17.84
C LEU A 376 -1.88 6.03 18.50
N ALA A 377 -2.51 6.98 19.20
CA ALA A 377 -1.76 7.97 20.00
C ALA A 377 -1.10 7.31 21.22
N ALA A 378 -1.81 6.35 21.81
CA ALA A 378 -1.39 5.56 22.96
C ALA A 378 -2.06 4.19 22.89
N THR A 379 -1.47 3.20 23.54
CA THR A 379 -2.06 1.88 23.77
C THR A 379 -2.10 1.63 25.26
N TYR A 380 -3.14 0.96 25.74
CA TYR A 380 -3.21 0.46 27.11
C TYR A 380 -2.75 -1.01 27.23
N SER A 381 -2.41 -1.65 26.11
CA SER A 381 -1.78 -2.97 26.13
C SER A 381 -0.36 -2.90 26.68
N ASP A 382 0.17 -4.04 27.14
CA ASP A 382 1.58 -4.16 27.54
C ASP A 382 2.57 -4.09 26.35
N ALA A 383 2.06 -3.97 25.12
CA ALA A 383 2.88 -3.90 23.92
C ALA A 383 3.37 -2.48 23.62
N HIS A 384 4.45 -2.38 22.85
CA HIS A 384 4.88 -1.10 22.29
C HIS A 384 3.78 -0.53 21.35
N VAL A 385 3.54 0.79 21.41
CA VAL A 385 2.46 1.46 20.65
C VAL A 385 2.50 1.19 19.14
N LEU A 386 3.69 1.03 18.57
CA LEU A 386 3.86 0.63 17.17
C LEU A 386 3.30 -0.77 16.90
N SER A 387 3.66 -1.75 17.73
CA SER A 387 3.17 -3.14 17.61
C SER A 387 1.66 -3.23 17.85
N ALA A 388 1.14 -2.50 18.84
CA ALA A 388 -0.29 -2.39 19.10
C ALA A 388 -1.04 -1.75 17.93
N THR A 389 -0.47 -0.69 17.33
CA THR A 389 -1.01 -0.06 16.12
C THR A 389 -1.05 -1.06 14.97
N THR A 390 0.07 -1.76 14.69
CA THR A 390 0.12 -2.76 13.62
C THR A 390 -0.95 -3.83 13.82
N TYR A 391 -1.05 -4.40 15.04
CA TYR A 391 -2.08 -5.37 15.37
C TYR A 391 -3.49 -4.82 15.12
N SER A 392 -3.80 -3.64 15.66
CA SER A 392 -5.11 -3.02 15.53
C SER A 392 -5.50 -2.82 14.06
N LYS A 393 -4.61 -2.26 13.25
CA LYS A 393 -4.88 -2.04 11.81
C LYS A 393 -4.99 -3.35 11.03
N SER A 394 -4.20 -4.37 11.37
CA SER A 394 -4.31 -5.70 10.77
C SER A 394 -5.67 -6.35 11.07
N VAL A 395 -6.13 -6.31 12.33
CA VAL A 395 -7.46 -6.82 12.72
C VAL A 395 -8.56 -6.12 11.92
N LEU A 396 -8.55 -4.79 11.89
CA LEU A 396 -9.55 -4.01 11.16
C LEU A 396 -9.52 -4.27 9.66
N ARG A 397 -8.32 -4.43 9.07
CA ARG A 397 -8.18 -4.69 7.64
C ARG A 397 -8.72 -6.07 7.25
N VAL A 398 -8.47 -7.09 8.07
CA VAL A 398 -9.00 -8.44 7.85
C VAL A 398 -10.52 -8.43 8.03
N ALA A 399 -11.03 -7.79 9.08
CA ALA A 399 -12.47 -7.67 9.31
C ALA A 399 -13.18 -6.95 8.15
N ALA A 400 -12.62 -5.82 7.69
CA ALA A 400 -13.16 -5.08 6.55
C ALA A 400 -13.19 -5.91 5.26
N GLN A 401 -12.17 -6.75 5.02
CA GLN A 401 -12.19 -7.68 3.89
C GLN A 401 -13.34 -8.68 4.01
N HIS A 402 -13.47 -9.31 5.18
CA HIS A 402 -14.48 -10.33 5.42
C HIS A 402 -15.89 -9.77 5.26
N ILE A 403 -16.15 -8.59 5.83
CA ILE A 403 -17.44 -7.91 5.70
C ILE A 403 -17.73 -7.59 4.23
N ALA A 404 -16.76 -7.01 3.51
CA ALA A 404 -16.94 -6.71 2.09
C ALA A 404 -17.22 -7.99 1.30
N ASP A 405 -16.44 -9.05 1.45
CA ASP A 405 -16.61 -10.30 0.69
C ASP A 405 -17.96 -10.98 0.93
N SER A 406 -18.58 -10.74 2.10
CA SER A 406 -19.88 -11.30 2.45
C SER A 406 -21.09 -10.58 1.81
N ASP A 407 -20.90 -9.37 1.26
CA ASP A 407 -22.01 -8.51 0.83
C ASP A 407 -21.67 -7.68 -0.42
N MET A 408 -22.48 -7.81 -1.47
CA MET A 408 -22.29 -7.09 -2.74
C MET A 408 -22.57 -5.59 -2.65
N ASN A 409 -23.31 -5.14 -1.64
CA ASN A 409 -23.57 -3.72 -1.38
C ASN A 409 -22.53 -3.10 -0.44
N ILE A 410 -21.48 -3.84 -0.06
CA ILE A 410 -20.39 -3.35 0.78
C ILE A 410 -19.06 -3.47 0.05
N GLU A 411 -18.37 -2.35 -0.12
CA GLU A 411 -17.06 -2.28 -0.76
C GLU A 411 -15.97 -1.89 0.23
N TYR A 412 -14.79 -2.52 0.15
CA TYR A 412 -13.61 -2.06 0.86
C TYR A 412 -12.85 -1.05 0.00
N PHE A 413 -12.60 0.14 0.56
CA PHE A 413 -11.76 1.14 -0.09
C PHE A 413 -10.37 1.21 0.58
N PRO A 414 -9.26 1.09 -0.18
CA PRO A 414 -7.91 0.93 0.38
C PRO A 414 -7.22 2.26 0.76
N SER A 415 -7.89 3.12 1.54
CA SER A 415 -7.28 4.38 2.00
C SER A 415 -6.07 4.16 2.93
N TYR A 416 -6.13 3.11 3.76
CA TYR A 416 -5.03 2.67 4.61
C TYR A 416 -3.76 2.39 3.79
N GLU A 417 -3.86 1.54 2.78
CA GLU A 417 -2.72 1.12 1.96
C GLU A 417 -2.12 2.25 1.11
N ILE A 418 -2.94 3.19 0.64
CA ILE A 418 -2.46 4.38 -0.09
C ILE A 418 -1.54 5.21 0.82
N ILE A 419 -1.89 5.37 2.10
CA ILE A 419 -1.14 6.20 3.03
C ILE A 419 0.03 5.45 3.69
N THR A 420 -0.13 4.16 3.99
CA THR A 420 0.92 3.39 4.70
C THR A 420 1.82 2.58 3.78
N GLY A 421 1.57 2.57 2.47
CA GLY A 421 2.29 1.77 1.50
C GLY A 421 3.78 2.15 1.37
N SER A 422 4.66 1.15 1.34
CA SER A 422 6.12 1.37 1.27
C SER A 422 6.60 2.14 0.03
N PHE A 423 5.80 2.15 -1.04
CA PHE A 423 6.05 2.92 -2.27
C PHE A 423 6.24 4.42 -2.00
N ASN A 424 5.67 4.90 -0.90
CA ASN A 424 5.55 6.30 -0.56
C ASN A 424 6.63 6.74 0.46
N ARG A 425 7.38 5.79 1.02
CA ARG A 425 8.49 5.97 1.97
C ARG A 425 8.15 6.88 3.18
N GLY A 426 6.90 6.87 3.62
CA GLY A 426 6.42 7.66 4.77
C GLY A 426 6.18 9.14 4.48
N THR A 427 6.34 9.60 3.23
CA THR A 427 6.25 11.04 2.90
C THR A 427 4.83 11.61 3.02
N TYR A 428 3.81 10.76 3.12
CA TYR A 428 2.43 11.17 3.40
C TYR A 428 2.15 11.45 4.89
N PHE A 429 3.08 11.15 5.80
CA PHE A 429 2.96 11.51 7.21
C PHE A 429 3.69 12.82 7.53
N SER A 430 3.15 13.56 8.50
CA SER A 430 3.79 14.69 9.18
C SER A 430 5.00 14.26 10.01
N ASP A 431 5.71 15.23 10.57
CA ASP A 431 6.95 15.00 11.34
C ASP A 431 6.70 14.19 12.62
N ASP A 432 5.46 14.16 13.11
CA ASP A 432 5.01 13.31 14.22
C ASP A 432 4.81 11.84 13.82
N LEU A 433 4.97 11.51 12.53
CA LEU A 433 4.78 10.20 11.92
C LEU A 433 3.36 9.64 12.09
N ARG A 434 2.36 10.51 12.32
CA ARG A 434 1.00 10.11 12.66
C ARG A 434 -0.06 10.91 11.90
N GLU A 435 0.05 12.23 11.86
CA GLU A 435 -0.85 13.07 11.07
C GLU A 435 -0.61 12.88 9.58
N VAL A 436 -1.69 12.83 8.79
CA VAL A 436 -1.61 12.64 7.33
C VAL A 436 -1.57 14.00 6.65
N LYS A 437 -0.56 14.23 5.81
CA LYS A 437 -0.41 15.45 5.01
C LYS A 437 -1.48 15.56 3.93
N ASP A 438 -1.78 16.79 3.53
CA ASP A 438 -2.71 17.08 2.41
C ASP A 438 -2.35 16.34 1.12
N ALA A 439 -1.07 16.17 0.81
CA ALA A 439 -0.63 15.39 -0.35
C ALA A 439 -1.14 13.93 -0.32
N GLY A 440 -1.13 13.30 0.86
CA GLY A 440 -1.67 11.95 1.04
C GLY A 440 -3.18 11.92 0.94
N VAL A 441 -3.86 12.87 1.61
CA VAL A 441 -5.32 13.03 1.54
C VAL A 441 -5.78 13.23 0.08
N ASN A 442 -5.12 14.11 -0.66
CA ASN A 442 -5.43 14.39 -2.07
C ASN A 442 -5.28 13.16 -2.95
N HIS A 443 -4.24 12.35 -2.71
CA HIS A 443 -4.05 11.09 -3.42
C HIS A 443 -5.17 10.09 -3.12
N VAL A 444 -5.52 9.92 -1.83
CA VAL A 444 -6.66 9.06 -1.43
C VAL A 444 -7.94 9.51 -2.10
N MET A 445 -8.24 10.81 -2.09
CA MET A 445 -9.47 11.32 -2.67
C MET A 445 -9.49 11.19 -4.19
N ARG A 446 -8.37 11.44 -4.88
CA ARG A 446 -8.25 11.16 -6.32
C ARG A 446 -8.65 9.72 -6.63
N VAL A 447 -8.03 8.77 -5.93
CA VAL A 447 -8.32 7.33 -6.12
C VAL A 447 -9.77 7.00 -5.74
N PHE A 448 -10.32 7.60 -4.68
CA PHE A 448 -11.72 7.41 -4.28
C PHE A 448 -12.68 7.80 -5.41
N PHE A 449 -12.51 9.00 -5.98
CA PHE A 449 -13.38 9.48 -7.05
C PHE A 449 -13.17 8.69 -8.35
N ASP A 450 -11.92 8.40 -8.72
CA ASP A 450 -11.62 7.56 -9.89
C ASP A 450 -12.25 6.16 -9.74
N TYR A 451 -12.32 5.63 -8.52
CA TYR A 451 -12.82 4.29 -8.28
C TYR A 451 -14.35 4.20 -8.24
N PHE A 452 -15.01 5.17 -7.61
CA PHE A 452 -16.46 5.13 -7.40
C PHE A 452 -17.28 5.94 -8.41
N TYR A 453 -16.69 6.93 -9.09
CA TYR A 453 -17.41 7.89 -9.95
C TYR A 453 -17.05 7.84 -11.43
N ALA A 454 -16.14 6.96 -11.88
CA ALA A 454 -15.55 6.99 -13.23
C ALA A 454 -16.48 6.63 -14.43
N ASN A 455 -17.79 6.89 -14.33
CA ASN A 455 -18.68 7.08 -15.48
C ASN A 455 -19.22 8.52 -15.60
N GLY A 456 -18.82 9.44 -14.71
CA GLY A 456 -19.10 10.87 -14.81
C GLY A 456 -17.82 11.64 -15.09
N ASN A 457 -17.83 12.54 -16.08
CA ASN A 457 -16.74 13.49 -16.34
C ASN A 457 -16.49 14.37 -15.10
N PHE A 458 -15.66 13.93 -14.16
CA PHE A 458 -15.21 14.75 -13.04
C PHE A 458 -13.77 15.18 -13.28
N LEU A 459 -13.62 16.45 -13.69
CA LEU A 459 -12.31 17.10 -13.77
C LEU A 459 -11.78 17.28 -12.34
N TYR A 460 -10.70 16.58 -12.01
CA TYR A 460 -9.93 16.83 -10.80
C TYR A 460 -9.19 18.17 -10.97
N ILE A 461 -9.68 19.22 -10.32
CA ILE A 461 -8.95 20.51 -10.24
C ILE A 461 -7.98 20.39 -9.07
N GLU A 462 -6.75 20.00 -9.37
CA GLU A 462 -5.65 20.04 -8.41
C GLU A 462 -5.22 21.50 -8.22
N ASN A 463 -5.37 22.02 -7.00
CA ASN A 463 -4.90 23.36 -6.68
C ASN A 463 -3.38 23.34 -6.54
N GLN A 464 -2.73 24.28 -7.25
CA GLN A 464 -1.29 24.57 -7.33
C GLN A 464 -0.52 23.80 -8.44
N ALA A 465 -0.48 24.45 -9.61
CA ALA A 465 0.50 24.32 -10.69
C ALA A 465 0.92 22.89 -11.12
N THR A 466 0.22 22.31 -12.11
CA THR A 466 0.78 21.86 -13.41
C THR A 466 -0.25 21.05 -14.22
N LYS A 467 -0.52 21.51 -15.46
CA LYS A 467 -1.14 20.86 -16.65
C LYS A 467 -2.31 19.87 -16.46
N LEU A 468 -3.50 20.31 -16.92
CA LEU A 468 -4.64 19.44 -17.28
C LEU A 468 -4.18 18.31 -18.23
N ARG A 469 -4.43 17.05 -17.84
CA ARG A 469 -4.53 15.92 -18.78
C ARG A 469 -5.99 15.48 -18.86
N ILE A 470 -6.61 15.75 -20.00
CA ILE A 470 -7.89 15.17 -20.40
C ILE A 470 -7.59 13.76 -20.91
N PHE A 471 -8.04 12.73 -20.20
CA PHE A 471 -8.05 11.37 -20.73
C PHE A 471 -9.41 11.10 -21.38
N THR A 472 -9.48 11.29 -22.70
CA THR A 472 -10.48 10.63 -23.55
C THR A 472 -9.86 9.34 -24.08
N ARG A 473 -10.48 8.19 -23.81
CA ARG A 473 -10.21 6.95 -24.56
C ARG A 473 -11.48 6.58 -25.34
N THR A 474 -11.30 6.48 -26.65
CA THR A 474 -12.11 5.72 -27.62
C THR A 474 -12.25 4.27 -27.23
#